data_AF-A0A916QVL3-F1
#
_entry.id   AF-A0A916QVL3-F1
#
_cell.length_a   1.000
_cell.length_b   1.000
_cell.length_c   1.000
_cell.angle_alpha   90.00
_cell.angle_beta   90.00
_cell.angle_gamma   90.00
#
_symmetry.space_group_name_H-M   'P 1'
#
loop_
_entity.id
_entity.type
_entity.pdbx_description
1 polymer ?
#
loop_
_entity_poly.entity_id
_entity_poly.type
_entity_poly.pdbx_seq_one_letter_code
_entity_poly.pdbx_strand_id
1 'polypeptide(L)'
;MNLKAEPPINYFREWTNSCVDDQLIHLNVIPLEGQRPYEFLFYSDAIPRRNDGRVTSQILKRYQHVEEGGWWCSGIDLLTGEEDLWGCFKPSQPRQSYDQKKLIKYEHPPKTPTSLFALKIPLHLWHQIASRYQIEILPEDIDNNQPDFGFWQWFIAHPQIPLCITEGAKKTGALLTGGYVAIALPGIFGGYRVIRDEYGNRIGKSNLIPQLEKLANNHREIYIAFDQDTKPKTIKNVNAAIRQTGYLLTRKGCNVKVISWNPELGKGVDDLIANHGQGVFDEAYKNALPLELWKAKSFSKLTYPVNLRVNSRYLSEQHILGSISSNNLQKLDNLDLAYSTDFPAKLVGIKSAKGTGKTKLLEKIVSEAVARNQKVLVIGHRVQLVQELCQRFGLKYITEVDKNPIINY
;
A
#
# COMPACT_ATOMS: atom_id res chain seq x y z
N MET A 1 36.23 2.53 -13.55
CA MET A 1 35.86 2.29 -12.14
C MET A 1 35.19 0.93 -12.11
N ASN A 2 35.94 -0.12 -11.77
CA ASN A 2 35.44 -1.50 -11.80
C ASN A 2 34.37 -1.66 -10.72
N LEU A 3 33.11 -1.79 -11.16
CA LEU A 3 32.03 -2.32 -10.34
C LEU A 3 32.46 -3.75 -9.97
N LYS A 4 32.92 -3.94 -8.74
CA LYS A 4 33.09 -5.28 -8.16
C LYS A 4 31.72 -5.93 -8.24
N ALA A 5 31.59 -6.99 -9.04
CA ALA A 5 30.42 -7.85 -9.02
C ALA A 5 30.22 -8.33 -7.58
N GLU A 6 29.05 -8.07 -7.00
CA GLU A 6 28.67 -8.68 -5.73
C GLU A 6 28.73 -10.21 -5.90
N PRO A 7 29.16 -10.97 -4.87
CA PRO A 7 29.14 -12.42 -4.93
C PRO A 7 27.72 -12.93 -5.26
N PRO A 8 27.58 -14.08 -5.94
CA PRO A 8 26.27 -14.62 -6.31
C PRO A 8 25.35 -14.68 -5.08
N ILE A 9 24.10 -14.25 -5.25
CA ILE A 9 23.12 -14.19 -4.16
C ILE A 9 22.98 -15.60 -3.57
N ASN A 10 23.45 -15.78 -2.34
CA ASN A 10 23.07 -16.95 -1.56
C ASN A 10 21.62 -16.74 -1.11
N TYR A 11 20.67 -17.23 -1.92
CA TYR A 11 19.23 -17.09 -1.68
C TYR A 11 18.86 -17.58 -0.28
N PHE A 12 19.48 -18.67 0.18
CA PHE A 12 19.25 -19.25 1.48
C PHE A 12 19.63 -18.29 2.59
N ARG A 13 20.81 -17.66 2.49
CA ARG A 13 21.22 -16.58 3.42
C ARG A 13 20.27 -15.38 3.35
N GLU A 14 19.80 -15.03 2.15
CA GLU A 14 18.87 -13.90 1.98
C GLU A 14 17.53 -14.12 2.68
N TRP A 15 17.01 -15.35 2.64
CA TRP A 15 15.75 -15.72 3.27
C TRP A 15 15.90 -15.99 4.77
N THR A 16 16.98 -16.63 5.21
CA THR A 16 17.28 -16.81 6.64
C THR A 16 17.53 -15.47 7.34
N ASN A 17 18.15 -14.47 6.66
CA ASN A 17 18.23 -13.10 7.16
C ASN A 17 16.86 -12.41 7.32
N SER A 18 15.84 -12.88 6.59
CA SER A 18 14.43 -12.48 6.76
C SER A 18 13.71 -13.35 7.80
N CYS A 19 14.43 -14.12 8.62
CA CYS A 19 13.91 -15.02 9.65
C CYS A 19 12.96 -16.10 9.12
N VAL A 20 13.22 -16.61 7.92
CA VAL A 20 12.44 -17.71 7.35
C VAL A 20 13.04 -19.06 7.73
N ASP A 21 12.20 -20.00 8.13
CA ASP A 21 12.54 -21.39 8.42
C ASP A 21 13.22 -22.11 7.25
N ASP A 22 14.25 -22.89 7.55
CA ASP A 22 15.09 -23.56 6.57
C ASP A 22 14.29 -24.51 5.65
N GLN A 23 13.39 -25.33 6.20
CA GLN A 23 12.58 -26.25 5.38
C GLN A 23 11.56 -25.48 4.54
N LEU A 24 11.01 -24.39 5.07
CA LEU A 24 10.11 -23.52 4.32
C LEU A 24 10.83 -22.89 3.11
N ILE A 25 12.10 -22.50 3.27
CA ILE A 25 12.94 -22.04 2.14
C ILE A 25 13.13 -23.16 1.12
N HIS A 26 13.55 -24.35 1.56
CA HIS A 26 13.82 -25.49 0.68
C HIS A 26 12.59 -25.94 -0.12
N LEU A 27 11.39 -25.86 0.45
CA LEU A 27 10.16 -26.21 -0.24
C LEU A 27 9.81 -25.18 -1.34
N ASN A 28 10.06 -23.90 -1.11
CA ASN A 28 9.47 -22.83 -1.92
C ASN A 28 10.45 -22.05 -2.80
N VAL A 29 11.75 -22.24 -2.62
CA VAL A 29 12.78 -21.45 -3.30
C VAL A 29 13.76 -22.35 -4.02
N ILE A 30 13.90 -22.12 -5.34
CA ILE A 30 14.76 -22.92 -6.21
C ILE A 30 15.81 -22.01 -6.85
N PRO A 31 17.12 -22.28 -6.69
CA PRO A 31 18.14 -21.56 -7.44
C PRO A 31 18.06 -21.94 -8.92
N LEU A 32 18.06 -20.94 -9.80
CA LEU A 32 18.09 -21.14 -11.25
C LEU A 32 19.22 -20.31 -11.85
N GLU A 33 19.85 -20.85 -12.89
CA GLU A 33 20.95 -20.23 -13.63
C GLU A 33 20.97 -20.70 -15.09
N GLY A 34 21.76 -20.04 -15.93
CA GLY A 34 21.83 -20.32 -17.36
C GLY A 34 20.46 -20.17 -18.02
N GLN A 35 20.05 -21.12 -18.84
CA GLN A 35 18.78 -21.03 -19.59
C GLN A 35 17.55 -21.48 -18.78
N ARG A 36 17.74 -22.10 -17.60
CA ARG A 36 16.63 -22.65 -16.80
C ARG A 36 15.56 -21.62 -16.42
N PRO A 37 15.87 -20.35 -16.06
CA PRO A 37 14.84 -19.37 -15.76
C PRO A 37 13.82 -19.14 -16.90
N TYR A 38 14.19 -19.43 -18.15
CA TYR A 38 13.26 -19.32 -19.28
C TYR A 38 12.15 -20.36 -19.24
N GLU A 39 12.38 -21.56 -18.68
CA GLU A 39 11.35 -22.59 -18.51
C GLU A 39 10.26 -22.13 -17.54
N PHE A 40 10.64 -21.36 -16.52
CA PHE A 40 9.74 -20.83 -15.49
C PHE A 40 9.07 -19.52 -15.91
N LEU A 41 9.76 -18.68 -16.70
CA LEU A 41 9.22 -17.40 -17.14
C LEU A 41 8.42 -17.51 -18.43
N PHE A 42 8.86 -18.32 -19.41
CA PHE A 42 8.34 -18.28 -20.79
C PHE A 42 7.40 -19.42 -21.15
N TYR A 43 6.51 -19.81 -20.23
CA TYR A 43 5.49 -20.83 -20.50
C TYR A 43 4.24 -20.29 -21.22
N SER A 44 3.97 -18.99 -21.19
CA SER A 44 2.77 -18.43 -21.83
C SER A 44 2.85 -18.47 -23.36
N ASP A 45 1.82 -19.01 -24.00
CA ASP A 45 1.68 -19.04 -25.47
C ASP A 45 1.51 -17.64 -26.08
N ALA A 46 1.09 -16.66 -25.28
CA ALA A 46 0.96 -15.26 -25.72
C ALA A 46 2.30 -14.53 -25.86
N ILE A 47 3.42 -15.19 -25.55
CA ILE A 47 4.77 -14.67 -25.76
C ILE A 47 5.13 -14.82 -27.25
N PRO A 48 5.54 -13.74 -27.95
CA PRO A 48 5.97 -13.81 -29.34
C PRO A 48 7.09 -14.84 -29.59
N ARG A 49 6.80 -15.78 -30.50
CA ARG A 49 7.71 -16.85 -30.96
C ARG A 49 7.92 -16.78 -32.48
N ARG A 50 9.04 -17.32 -32.93
CA ARG A 50 9.36 -17.57 -34.34
C ARG A 50 8.63 -18.82 -34.83
N ASN A 51 8.66 -19.07 -36.14
CA ASN A 51 8.06 -20.26 -36.76
C ASN A 51 8.64 -21.59 -36.24
N ASP A 52 9.87 -21.58 -35.71
CA ASP A 52 10.53 -22.73 -35.09
C ASP A 52 10.17 -22.92 -33.60
N GLY A 53 9.21 -22.15 -33.07
CA GLY A 53 8.76 -22.20 -31.68
C GLY A 53 9.63 -21.44 -30.67
N ARG A 54 10.80 -20.93 -31.11
CA ARG A 54 11.72 -20.19 -30.23
C ARG A 54 11.16 -18.80 -29.89
N VAL A 55 11.27 -18.39 -28.61
CA VAL A 55 10.99 -17.01 -28.18
C VAL A 55 11.83 -16.01 -28.99
N THR A 56 11.20 -14.91 -29.41
CA THR A 56 11.86 -13.90 -30.24
C THR A 56 13.16 -13.34 -29.61
N SER A 57 14.13 -12.99 -30.45
CA SER A 57 15.43 -12.44 -30.00
C SER A 57 15.28 -11.16 -29.18
N GLN A 58 14.25 -10.36 -29.43
CA GLN A 58 13.97 -9.14 -28.66
C GLN A 58 13.64 -9.46 -27.20
N ILE A 59 12.84 -10.51 -26.95
CA ILE A 59 12.46 -10.93 -25.61
C ILE A 59 13.65 -11.60 -24.93
N LEU A 60 14.35 -12.51 -25.60
CA LEU A 60 15.56 -13.13 -25.06
C LEU A 60 16.60 -12.07 -24.65
N LYS A 61 16.88 -11.08 -25.49
CA LYS A 61 17.80 -9.98 -25.14
C LYS A 61 17.34 -9.17 -23.93
N ARG A 62 16.03 -8.94 -23.78
CA ARG A 62 15.47 -8.21 -22.61
C ARG A 62 15.70 -8.99 -21.31
N TYR A 63 15.57 -10.31 -21.36
CA TYR A 63 15.66 -11.18 -20.20
C TYR A 63 17.03 -11.83 -20.01
N GLN A 64 18.01 -11.61 -20.89
CA GLN A 64 19.35 -12.21 -20.83
C GLN A 64 20.01 -12.14 -19.43
N HIS A 65 19.79 -11.06 -18.68
CA HIS A 65 20.27 -10.90 -17.30
C HIS A 65 19.85 -12.01 -16.32
N VAL A 66 18.78 -12.76 -16.60
CA VAL A 66 18.35 -13.88 -15.74
C VAL A 66 19.29 -15.07 -15.85
N GLU A 67 20.09 -15.17 -16.93
CA GLU A 67 21.04 -16.26 -17.13
C GLU A 67 22.20 -16.22 -16.12
N GLU A 68 22.49 -15.04 -15.56
CA GLU A 68 23.49 -14.80 -14.49
C GLU A 68 23.07 -15.37 -13.12
N GLY A 69 21.95 -16.08 -13.09
CA GLY A 69 21.44 -16.77 -11.93
C GLY A 69 20.52 -15.92 -11.06
N GLY A 70 19.98 -16.57 -10.04
CA GLY A 70 19.03 -15.99 -9.10
C GLY A 70 18.21 -17.09 -8.44
N TRP A 71 17.06 -16.73 -7.91
CA TRP A 71 16.15 -17.70 -7.30
C TRP A 71 14.72 -17.52 -7.77
N TRP A 72 14.04 -18.64 -7.96
CA TRP A 72 12.61 -18.73 -8.23
C TRP A 72 11.85 -19.03 -6.95
N CYS A 73 10.75 -18.33 -6.72
CA CYS A 73 9.82 -18.65 -5.65
C CYS A 73 8.42 -18.86 -6.22
N SER A 74 7.80 -19.98 -5.84
CA SER A 74 6.40 -20.32 -6.11
C SER A 74 5.78 -20.96 -4.87
N GLY A 75 4.51 -21.34 -4.95
CA GLY A 75 3.76 -22.00 -3.90
C GLY A 75 2.68 -22.92 -4.48
N ILE A 76 1.52 -22.93 -3.83
CA ILE A 76 0.34 -23.71 -4.19
C ILE A 76 -0.68 -22.85 -4.93
N ASP A 77 -1.24 -23.36 -6.02
CA ASP A 77 -2.43 -22.77 -6.62
C ASP A 77 -3.64 -23.13 -5.75
N LEU A 78 -4.10 -22.17 -4.97
CA LEU A 78 -5.24 -22.34 -4.07
C LEU A 78 -6.51 -22.82 -4.80
N LEU A 79 -6.62 -22.62 -6.11
CA LEU A 79 -7.78 -23.08 -6.88
C LEU A 79 -7.78 -24.60 -7.08
N THR A 80 -6.62 -25.21 -7.27
CA THR A 80 -6.46 -26.63 -7.61
C THR A 80 -5.91 -27.47 -6.45
N GLY A 81 -5.11 -26.88 -5.56
CA GLY A 81 -4.33 -27.58 -4.54
C GLY A 81 -2.93 -27.99 -5.00
N GLU A 82 -2.67 -27.91 -6.31
CA GLU A 82 -1.40 -28.33 -6.92
C GLU A 82 -0.33 -27.23 -6.86
N GLU A 83 0.90 -27.55 -7.26
CA GLU A 83 1.96 -26.55 -7.39
C GLU A 83 1.57 -25.44 -8.39
N ASP A 84 1.72 -24.17 -7.98
CA ASP A 84 1.45 -23.03 -8.86
C ASP A 84 2.58 -22.92 -9.89
N LEU A 85 2.20 -22.93 -11.17
CA LEU A 85 3.11 -22.63 -12.27
C LEU A 85 3.55 -21.15 -12.25
N TRP A 86 2.72 -20.27 -11.70
CA TRP A 86 3.06 -18.87 -11.54
C TRP A 86 3.95 -18.64 -10.32
N GLY A 87 4.98 -17.81 -10.48
CA GLY A 87 5.85 -17.42 -9.38
C GLY A 87 6.63 -16.15 -9.69
N CYS A 88 7.78 -16.02 -9.04
CA CYS A 88 8.67 -14.89 -9.21
C CYS A 88 10.13 -15.30 -9.23
N PHE A 89 10.84 -14.79 -10.22
CA PHE A 89 12.28 -14.88 -10.30
C PHE A 89 12.91 -13.60 -9.74
N LYS A 90 13.82 -13.73 -8.76
CA LYS A 90 14.71 -12.64 -8.34
C LYS A 90 16.09 -12.88 -8.95
N PRO A 91 16.48 -12.15 -10.02
CA PRO A 91 17.81 -12.30 -10.61
C PRO A 91 18.90 -11.80 -9.65
N SER A 92 20.07 -12.45 -9.70
CA SER A 92 21.30 -11.99 -9.06
C SER A 92 21.70 -10.59 -9.53
N GLN A 93 21.43 -10.28 -10.81
CA GLN A 93 21.66 -8.97 -11.40
C GLN A 93 20.35 -8.36 -11.91
N PRO A 94 19.65 -7.53 -11.10
CA PRO A 94 18.46 -6.82 -11.52
C PRO A 94 18.70 -5.92 -12.73
N ARG A 95 17.78 -5.93 -13.70
CA ARG A 95 17.85 -5.02 -14.85
C ARG A 95 17.18 -3.68 -14.57
N GLN A 96 17.52 -2.68 -15.37
CA GLN A 96 16.79 -1.41 -15.40
C GLN A 96 15.55 -1.50 -16.31
N SER A 97 14.56 -0.67 -16.02
CA SER A 97 13.45 -0.40 -16.92
C SER A 97 13.94 0.23 -18.22
N TYR A 98 13.13 0.17 -19.27
CA TYR A 98 13.48 0.72 -20.59
C TYR A 98 13.85 2.21 -20.54
N ASP A 99 13.16 2.99 -19.69
CA ASP A 99 13.42 4.41 -19.46
C ASP A 99 14.53 4.69 -18.42
N GLN A 100 15.18 3.63 -17.90
CA GLN A 100 16.25 3.68 -16.90
C GLN A 100 15.86 4.33 -15.55
N LYS A 101 14.57 4.56 -15.30
CA LYS A 101 14.10 5.23 -14.07
C LYS A 101 13.86 4.27 -12.91
N LYS A 102 13.77 2.97 -13.16
CA LYS A 102 13.43 1.96 -12.14
C LYS A 102 14.31 0.73 -12.28
N LEU A 103 14.82 0.26 -11.15
CA LEU A 103 15.44 -1.05 -11.03
C LEU A 103 14.35 -2.12 -10.88
N ILE A 104 14.30 -3.09 -11.78
CA ILE A 104 13.35 -4.20 -11.76
C ILE A 104 14.03 -5.35 -11.01
N LYS A 105 13.68 -5.45 -9.73
CA LYS A 105 14.26 -6.45 -8.81
C LYS A 105 13.69 -7.85 -8.98
N TYR A 106 12.51 -7.96 -9.58
CA TYR A 106 11.72 -9.17 -9.65
C TYR A 106 11.13 -9.30 -11.05
N GLU A 107 11.24 -10.49 -11.62
CA GLU A 107 10.59 -10.87 -12.88
C GLU A 107 9.47 -11.86 -12.58
N HIS A 108 8.37 -11.70 -13.29
CA HIS A 108 7.24 -12.63 -13.29
C HIS A 108 7.02 -13.13 -14.71
N PRO A 109 6.36 -14.29 -14.89
CA PRO A 109 6.02 -14.80 -16.22
C PRO A 109 5.32 -13.71 -17.07
N PRO A 110 5.93 -13.24 -18.18
CA PRO A 110 5.31 -12.25 -19.03
C PRO A 110 4.06 -12.81 -19.69
N LYS A 111 3.06 -11.93 -19.89
CA LYS A 111 1.77 -12.29 -20.52
C LYS A 111 0.97 -13.35 -19.75
N THR A 112 1.25 -13.50 -18.46
CA THR A 112 0.42 -14.29 -17.55
C THR A 112 -0.23 -13.37 -16.51
N PRO A 113 -1.52 -13.58 -16.16
CA PRO A 113 -2.11 -12.93 -15.00
C PRO A 113 -1.28 -13.22 -13.74
N THR A 114 -1.04 -12.20 -12.91
CA THR A 114 -0.37 -12.44 -11.64
C THR A 114 -1.25 -13.27 -10.69
N SER A 115 -0.64 -14.11 -9.86
CA SER A 115 -1.31 -14.83 -8.77
C SER A 115 -0.88 -14.23 -7.40
N LEU A 116 -1.12 -14.96 -6.32
CA LEU A 116 -0.56 -14.70 -4.99
C LEU A 116 0.43 -15.80 -4.63
N PHE A 117 1.23 -15.61 -3.58
CA PHE A 117 2.09 -16.65 -3.02
C PHE A 117 1.41 -17.30 -1.82
N ALA A 118 0.96 -18.53 -2.00
CA ALA A 118 0.53 -19.44 -0.94
C ALA A 118 1.63 -20.49 -0.77
N LEU A 119 2.62 -20.22 0.11
CA LEU A 119 3.81 -21.07 0.21
C LEU A 119 3.47 -22.48 0.73
N LYS A 120 4.17 -23.50 0.23
CA LYS A 120 4.14 -24.87 0.75
C LYS A 120 4.64 -24.89 2.19
N ILE A 121 3.92 -25.53 3.11
CA ILE A 121 4.23 -25.49 4.54
C ILE A 121 4.78 -26.83 5.02
N PRO A 122 5.95 -26.88 5.68
CA PRO A 122 6.45 -28.10 6.29
C PRO A 122 5.62 -28.47 7.53
N LEU A 123 5.50 -29.77 7.81
CA LEU A 123 4.63 -30.27 8.89
C LEU A 123 4.91 -29.65 10.27
N HIS A 124 6.17 -29.36 10.62
CA HIS A 124 6.48 -28.77 11.93
C HIS A 124 5.90 -27.36 12.09
N LEU A 125 5.92 -26.54 11.02
CA LEU A 125 5.28 -25.23 11.03
C LEU A 125 3.76 -25.34 11.04
N TRP A 126 3.19 -26.32 10.36
CA TRP A 126 1.76 -26.60 10.46
C TRP A 126 1.37 -26.96 11.90
N HIS A 127 2.08 -27.88 12.55
CA HIS A 127 1.86 -28.19 13.97
C HIS A 127 2.00 -26.97 14.87
N GLN A 128 2.98 -26.08 14.62
CA GLN A 128 3.13 -24.83 15.37
C GLN A 128 1.93 -23.90 15.17
N ILE A 129 1.43 -23.75 13.95
CA ILE A 129 0.24 -22.96 13.62
C ILE A 129 -0.99 -23.55 14.32
N ALA A 130 -1.19 -24.86 14.21
CA ALA A 130 -2.32 -25.56 14.81
C ALA A 130 -2.32 -25.40 16.34
N SER A 131 -1.16 -25.58 16.98
CA SER A 131 -0.96 -25.34 18.42
C SER A 131 -1.28 -23.90 18.81
N ARG A 132 -0.79 -22.91 18.05
CA ARG A 132 -1.07 -21.48 18.30
C ARG A 132 -2.56 -21.17 18.33
N TYR A 133 -3.32 -21.76 17.42
CA TYR A 133 -4.76 -21.52 17.29
C TYR A 133 -5.62 -22.58 17.98
N GLN A 134 -5.02 -23.50 18.73
CA GLN A 134 -5.68 -24.57 19.48
C GLN A 134 -6.59 -25.44 18.60
N ILE A 135 -6.10 -25.76 17.39
CA ILE A 135 -6.77 -26.66 16.46
C ILE A 135 -5.99 -27.97 16.44
N GLU A 136 -6.70 -29.08 16.55
CA GLU A 136 -6.12 -30.41 16.39
C GLU A 136 -5.91 -30.71 14.90
N ILE A 137 -4.78 -31.32 14.56
CA ILE A 137 -4.54 -31.87 13.21
C ILE A 137 -4.87 -33.34 13.27
N LEU A 138 -5.87 -33.76 12.50
CA LEU A 138 -6.26 -35.15 12.39
C LEU A 138 -5.38 -35.86 11.34
N PRO A 139 -5.15 -37.18 11.46
CA PRO A 139 -4.37 -37.93 10.47
C PRO A 139 -4.90 -37.78 9.04
N GLU A 140 -6.23 -37.68 8.86
CA GLU A 140 -6.90 -37.47 7.58
C GLU A 140 -6.71 -36.06 6.99
N ASP A 141 -6.27 -35.08 7.78
CA ASP A 141 -5.93 -33.75 7.27
C ASP A 141 -4.64 -33.79 6.44
N ILE A 142 -3.73 -34.72 6.75
CA ILE A 142 -2.41 -34.82 6.14
C ILE A 142 -2.46 -35.71 4.90
N ASP A 143 -2.31 -35.09 3.72
CA ASP A 143 -2.19 -35.81 2.45
C ASP A 143 -0.75 -35.77 1.93
N ASN A 144 -0.02 -36.88 2.09
CA ASN A 144 1.37 -37.01 1.61
C ASN A 144 1.51 -36.95 0.08
N ASN A 145 0.41 -37.00 -0.68
CA ASN A 145 0.45 -36.84 -2.13
C ASN A 145 0.36 -35.36 -2.56
N GLN A 146 -0.05 -34.47 -1.65
CA GLN A 146 -0.14 -33.04 -1.92
C GLN A 146 1.22 -32.36 -1.66
N PRO A 147 1.61 -31.38 -2.50
CA PRO A 147 2.90 -30.68 -2.40
C PRO A 147 3.12 -29.90 -1.08
N ASP A 148 2.06 -29.57 -0.35
CA ASP A 148 2.10 -28.90 0.97
C ASP A 148 1.50 -29.75 2.10
N PHE A 149 1.39 -31.06 1.89
CA PHE A 149 0.71 -32.00 2.78
C PHE A 149 -0.79 -31.74 2.99
N GLY A 150 -1.42 -30.85 2.21
CA GLY A 150 -2.82 -30.48 2.36
C GLY A 150 -3.07 -29.26 3.26
N PHE A 151 -2.02 -28.57 3.71
CA PHE A 151 -2.13 -27.43 4.63
C PHE A 151 -3.13 -26.37 4.17
N TRP A 152 -3.08 -25.95 2.90
CA TRP A 152 -3.98 -24.89 2.41
C TRP A 152 -5.44 -25.33 2.38
N GLN A 153 -5.71 -26.59 2.06
CA GLN A 153 -7.05 -27.16 2.10
C GLN A 153 -7.58 -27.22 3.55
N TRP A 154 -6.74 -27.66 4.49
CA TRP A 154 -7.04 -27.61 5.91
C TRP A 154 -7.30 -26.18 6.40
N PHE A 155 -6.46 -25.21 6.03
CA PHE A 155 -6.63 -23.81 6.42
C PHE A 155 -7.94 -23.20 5.89
N ILE A 156 -8.32 -23.54 4.65
CA ILE A 156 -9.61 -23.12 4.06
C ILE A 156 -10.79 -23.66 4.88
N ALA A 157 -10.70 -24.92 5.34
CA ALA A 157 -11.72 -25.56 6.18
C ALA A 157 -11.79 -24.99 7.61
N HIS A 158 -10.77 -24.25 8.06
CA HIS A 158 -10.68 -23.66 9.41
C HIS A 158 -10.75 -22.11 9.37
N PRO A 159 -11.93 -21.51 9.12
CA PRO A 159 -12.12 -20.05 9.02
C PRO A 159 -11.83 -19.27 10.31
N GLN A 160 -11.78 -19.94 11.45
CA GLN A 160 -11.37 -19.37 12.73
C GLN A 160 -9.89 -18.97 12.77
N ILE A 161 -9.05 -19.54 11.89
CA ILE A 161 -7.63 -19.19 11.81
C ILE A 161 -7.47 -17.87 11.02
N PRO A 162 -6.89 -16.81 11.59
CA PRO A 162 -6.71 -15.57 10.86
C PRO A 162 -5.72 -15.66 9.70
N LEU A 163 -5.92 -14.84 8.68
CA LEU A 163 -5.00 -14.69 7.55
C LEU A 163 -4.23 -13.37 7.62
N CYS A 164 -2.91 -13.42 7.51
CA CYS A 164 -2.07 -12.25 7.23
C CYS A 164 -1.84 -12.09 5.73
N ILE A 165 -1.93 -10.86 5.22
CA ILE A 165 -1.63 -10.52 3.82
C ILE A 165 -0.45 -9.54 3.81
N THR A 166 0.65 -9.94 3.18
CA THR A 166 1.88 -9.14 3.05
C THR A 166 2.19 -8.80 1.58
N GLU A 167 3.26 -8.02 1.36
CA GLU A 167 3.86 -7.82 0.03
C GLU A 167 5.19 -8.59 -0.07
N GLY A 168 5.23 -9.58 -0.96
CA GLY A 168 6.43 -10.37 -1.28
C GLY A 168 6.66 -11.59 -0.36
N ALA A 169 7.21 -12.66 -0.97
CA ALA A 169 7.24 -13.99 -0.37
C ALA A 169 8.08 -14.12 0.91
N LYS A 170 9.19 -13.37 1.05
CA LYS A 170 10.03 -13.42 2.27
C LYS A 170 9.28 -12.98 3.53
N LYS A 171 8.42 -11.96 3.40
CA LYS A 171 7.55 -11.47 4.48
C LYS A 171 6.56 -12.52 4.92
N THR A 172 5.98 -13.22 3.95
CA THR A 172 5.10 -14.37 4.20
C THR A 172 5.85 -15.48 4.89
N GLY A 173 7.06 -15.82 4.42
CA GLY A 173 7.92 -16.82 5.06
C GLY A 173 8.23 -16.50 6.53
N ALA A 174 8.54 -15.24 6.83
CA ALA A 174 8.82 -14.78 8.19
C ALA A 174 7.61 -14.97 9.12
N LEU A 175 6.40 -14.60 8.63
CA LEU A 175 5.17 -14.77 9.39
C LEU A 175 4.79 -16.23 9.60
N LEU A 176 4.92 -17.07 8.58
CA LEU A 176 4.67 -18.52 8.67
C LEU A 176 5.62 -19.17 9.69
N THR A 177 6.89 -18.77 9.67
CA THR A 177 7.90 -19.20 10.66
C THR A 177 7.52 -18.76 12.08
N GLY A 178 6.96 -17.56 12.22
CA GLY A 178 6.39 -17.06 13.48
C GLY A 178 5.06 -17.70 13.91
N GLY A 179 4.53 -18.67 13.15
CA GLY A 179 3.27 -19.37 13.43
C GLY A 179 2.01 -18.60 13.02
N TYR A 180 2.13 -17.59 12.15
CA TYR A 180 1.00 -16.85 11.59
C TYR A 180 0.73 -17.29 10.15
N VAL A 181 -0.50 -17.72 9.85
CA VAL A 181 -0.86 -18.06 8.47
C VAL A 181 -0.82 -16.80 7.61
N ALA A 182 -0.03 -16.83 6.55
CA ALA A 182 0.18 -15.66 5.69
C ALA A 182 0.23 -16.03 4.21
N ILE A 183 -0.22 -15.10 3.36
CA ILE A 183 0.01 -15.11 1.91
C ILE A 183 0.69 -13.81 1.48
N ALA A 184 1.38 -13.84 0.35
CA ALA A 184 1.98 -12.64 -0.23
C ALA A 184 1.27 -12.25 -1.52
N LEU A 185 1.10 -10.95 -1.73
CA LEU A 185 0.77 -10.39 -3.04
C LEU A 185 2.07 -10.01 -3.77
N PRO A 186 2.16 -10.14 -5.11
CA PRO A 186 3.30 -9.68 -5.90
C PRO A 186 3.48 -8.15 -5.89
N GLY A 187 2.50 -7.44 -5.39
CA GLY A 187 2.53 -6.01 -5.12
C GLY A 187 1.25 -5.62 -4.39
N ILE A 188 1.24 -4.45 -3.76
CA ILE A 188 0.10 -3.98 -2.93
C ILE A 188 -1.27 -4.01 -3.64
N PHE A 189 -1.30 -3.85 -4.96
CA PHE A 189 -2.55 -3.90 -5.75
C PHE A 189 -2.87 -5.29 -6.33
N GLY A 190 -2.06 -6.30 -6.01
CA GLY A 190 -2.15 -7.65 -6.58
C GLY A 190 -3.39 -8.43 -6.17
N GLY A 191 -4.01 -8.09 -5.04
CA GLY A 191 -5.15 -8.82 -4.47
C GLY A 191 -6.49 -8.62 -5.18
N TYR A 192 -6.55 -7.72 -6.17
CA TYR A 192 -7.78 -7.47 -6.93
C TYR A 192 -7.51 -7.17 -8.41
N ARG A 193 -8.55 -7.27 -9.22
CA ARG A 193 -8.54 -6.88 -10.64
C ARG A 193 -9.51 -5.74 -10.89
N VAL A 194 -9.18 -4.89 -11.85
CA VAL A 194 -10.04 -3.82 -12.35
C VAL A 194 -10.47 -4.23 -13.75
N ILE A 195 -11.77 -4.36 -13.98
CA ILE A 195 -12.31 -4.66 -15.31
C ILE A 195 -12.04 -3.45 -16.22
N ARG A 196 -11.37 -3.71 -17.34
CA ARG A 196 -10.99 -2.72 -18.34
C ARG A 196 -11.45 -3.16 -19.73
N ASP A 197 -11.75 -2.19 -20.59
CA ASP A 197 -11.97 -2.42 -22.01
C ASP A 197 -10.65 -2.68 -22.76
N GLU A 198 -10.73 -2.92 -24.06
CA GLU A 198 -9.59 -3.12 -24.96
C GLU A 198 -8.64 -1.91 -25.04
N TYR A 199 -9.13 -0.71 -24.73
CA TYR A 199 -8.36 0.54 -24.68
C TYR A 199 -7.76 0.80 -23.30
N GLY A 200 -8.01 -0.07 -22.33
CA GLY A 200 -7.52 0.04 -20.96
C GLY A 200 -8.34 0.97 -20.07
N ASN A 201 -9.48 1.49 -20.51
CA ASN A 201 -10.38 2.29 -19.67
C ASN A 201 -11.12 1.40 -18.69
N ARG A 202 -11.35 1.91 -17.48
CA ARG A 202 -12.12 1.18 -16.46
C ARG A 202 -13.59 1.15 -16.83
N ILE A 203 -14.15 -0.05 -16.96
CA ILE A 203 -15.56 -0.25 -17.31
C ILE A 203 -16.38 -0.94 -16.20
N GLY A 204 -15.72 -1.35 -15.11
CA GLY A 204 -16.41 -2.09 -14.03
C GLY A 204 -15.87 -1.85 -12.63
N LYS A 205 -16.55 -2.48 -11.67
CA LYS A 205 -16.11 -2.57 -10.28
C LYS A 205 -14.90 -3.49 -10.19
N SER A 206 -14.06 -3.23 -9.19
CA SER A 206 -12.95 -4.13 -8.88
C SER A 206 -13.47 -5.36 -8.15
N ASN A 207 -12.86 -6.51 -8.42
CA ASN A 207 -13.15 -7.78 -7.75
C ASN A 207 -11.85 -8.39 -7.21
N LEU A 208 -11.92 -9.16 -6.12
CA LEU A 208 -10.76 -9.89 -5.63
C LEU A 208 -10.28 -10.88 -6.70
N ILE A 209 -9.00 -11.25 -6.62
CA ILE A 209 -8.52 -12.39 -7.42
C ILE A 209 -9.15 -13.69 -6.90
N PRO A 210 -9.42 -14.68 -7.77
CA PRO A 210 -10.10 -15.92 -7.37
C PRO A 210 -9.43 -16.64 -6.20
N GLN A 211 -8.09 -16.68 -6.17
CA GLN A 211 -7.31 -17.28 -5.10
C GLN A 211 -7.59 -16.63 -3.73
N LEU A 212 -7.66 -15.30 -3.70
CA LEU A 212 -7.96 -14.56 -2.48
C LEU A 212 -9.44 -14.67 -2.11
N GLU A 213 -10.35 -14.86 -3.07
CA GLU A 213 -11.76 -15.16 -2.79
C GLU A 213 -11.94 -16.50 -2.07
N LYS A 214 -11.17 -17.55 -2.41
CA LYS A 214 -11.20 -18.84 -1.69
C LYS A 214 -10.83 -18.70 -0.21
N LEU A 215 -9.94 -17.76 0.12
CA LEU A 215 -9.53 -17.50 1.50
C LEU A 215 -10.48 -16.54 2.24
N ALA A 216 -11.31 -15.80 1.50
CA ALA A 216 -12.25 -14.83 2.05
C ALA A 216 -13.58 -15.51 2.42
N ASN A 217 -13.55 -16.38 3.45
CA ASN A 217 -14.69 -17.15 3.91
C ASN A 217 -15.13 -16.78 5.35
N ASN A 218 -16.41 -17.00 5.66
CA ASN A 218 -16.98 -17.16 7.01
C ASN A 218 -16.43 -16.23 8.10
N HIS A 219 -16.58 -14.92 7.97
CA HIS A 219 -16.18 -13.96 9.01
C HIS A 219 -14.70 -14.04 9.44
N ARG A 220 -13.84 -14.69 8.65
CA ARG A 220 -12.40 -14.83 8.93
C ARG A 220 -11.78 -13.48 9.22
N GLU A 221 -10.96 -13.44 10.26
CA GLU A 221 -10.13 -12.28 10.54
C GLU A 221 -8.99 -12.19 9.52
N ILE A 222 -8.87 -11.05 8.86
CA ILE A 222 -7.81 -10.80 7.88
C ILE A 222 -7.00 -9.59 8.31
N TYR A 223 -5.69 -9.78 8.43
CA TYR A 223 -4.72 -8.78 8.84
C TYR A 223 -3.91 -8.34 7.62
N ILE A 224 -3.99 -7.06 7.25
CA ILE A 224 -3.14 -6.51 6.19
C ILE A 224 -1.85 -5.97 6.83
N ALA A 225 -0.70 -6.51 6.43
CA ALA A 225 0.63 -6.21 6.94
C ALA A 225 1.58 -5.81 5.79
N PHE A 226 1.21 -4.76 5.06
CA PHE A 226 2.06 -4.18 4.01
C PHE A 226 3.22 -3.36 4.60
N ASP A 227 4.23 -3.10 3.77
CA ASP A 227 5.43 -2.34 4.12
C ASP A 227 5.10 -0.97 4.75
N GLN A 228 5.90 -0.59 5.75
CA GLN A 228 5.88 0.72 6.38
C GLN A 228 6.76 1.70 5.58
N ASP A 229 6.15 2.39 4.61
CA ASP A 229 6.84 3.40 3.80
C ASP A 229 6.92 4.77 4.50
N THR A 230 8.00 5.51 4.23
CA THR A 230 8.19 6.90 4.68
C THR A 230 7.90 7.92 3.58
N LYS A 231 7.96 7.51 2.30
CA LYS A 231 7.75 8.40 1.15
C LYS A 231 6.25 8.74 0.99
N PRO A 232 5.85 10.03 0.99
CA PRO A 232 4.43 10.40 0.97
C PRO A 232 3.62 9.81 -0.19
N LYS A 233 4.21 9.74 -1.39
CA LYS A 233 3.57 9.13 -2.57
C LYS A 233 3.35 7.62 -2.38
N THR A 234 4.33 6.91 -1.83
CA THR A 234 4.22 5.48 -1.58
C THR A 234 3.20 5.19 -0.48
N ILE A 235 3.23 5.95 0.63
CA ILE A 235 2.21 5.86 1.70
C ILE A 235 0.80 6.04 1.13
N LYS A 236 0.58 7.03 0.25
CA LYS A 236 -0.73 7.23 -0.40
C LYS A 236 -1.17 6.01 -1.22
N ASN A 237 -0.24 5.39 -1.96
CA ASN A 237 -0.52 4.20 -2.75
C ASN A 237 -0.82 2.99 -1.88
N VAL A 238 0.00 2.72 -0.86
CA VAL A 238 -0.20 1.66 0.14
C VAL A 238 -1.56 1.83 0.81
N ASN A 239 -1.89 3.03 1.28
CA ASN A 239 -3.18 3.31 1.90
C ASN A 239 -4.36 3.17 0.93
N ALA A 240 -4.18 3.44 -0.36
CA ALA A 240 -5.21 3.19 -1.37
C ALA A 240 -5.42 1.69 -1.60
N ALA A 241 -4.33 0.92 -1.67
CA ALA A 241 -4.36 -0.53 -1.80
C ALA A 241 -5.05 -1.21 -0.61
N ILE A 242 -4.68 -0.81 0.63
CA ILE A 242 -5.30 -1.30 1.87
C ILE A 242 -6.81 -1.02 1.85
N ARG A 243 -7.22 0.22 1.54
CA ARG A 243 -8.65 0.58 1.47
C ARG A 243 -9.42 -0.25 0.46
N GLN A 244 -8.86 -0.43 -0.74
CA GLN A 244 -9.55 -1.14 -1.81
C GLN A 244 -9.63 -2.64 -1.52
N THR A 245 -8.51 -3.26 -1.15
CA THR A 245 -8.46 -4.70 -0.81
C THR A 245 -9.33 -4.98 0.42
N GLY A 246 -9.17 -4.18 1.49
CA GLY A 246 -9.97 -4.30 2.71
C GLY A 246 -11.47 -4.14 2.44
N TYR A 247 -11.88 -3.16 1.64
CA TYR A 247 -13.29 -3.01 1.25
C TYR A 247 -13.84 -4.27 0.55
N LEU A 248 -13.08 -4.85 -0.38
CA LEU A 248 -13.52 -6.04 -1.11
C LEU A 248 -13.60 -7.27 -0.20
N LEU A 249 -12.64 -7.44 0.71
CA LEU A 249 -12.65 -8.52 1.71
C LEU A 249 -13.82 -8.37 2.70
N THR A 250 -14.09 -7.16 3.19
CA THR A 250 -15.27 -6.88 4.02
C THR A 250 -16.57 -7.18 3.28
N ARG A 251 -16.65 -6.92 1.97
CA ARG A 251 -17.82 -7.30 1.16
C ARG A 251 -18.00 -8.82 1.02
N LYS A 252 -16.95 -9.61 1.21
CA LYS A 252 -17.02 -11.07 1.31
C LYS A 252 -17.29 -11.55 2.75
N GLY A 253 -17.61 -10.63 3.67
CA GLY A 253 -17.99 -10.94 5.05
C GLY A 253 -16.81 -11.03 6.03
N CYS A 254 -15.57 -10.78 5.59
CA CYS A 254 -14.37 -10.88 6.43
C CYS A 254 -14.21 -9.67 7.37
N ASN A 255 -13.57 -9.93 8.52
CA ASN A 255 -13.22 -8.90 9.49
C ASN A 255 -11.79 -8.41 9.22
N VAL A 256 -11.65 -7.21 8.65
CA VAL A 256 -10.34 -6.70 8.22
C VAL A 256 -9.72 -5.81 9.28
N LYS A 257 -8.47 -6.11 9.65
CA LYS A 257 -7.61 -5.28 10.50
C LYS A 257 -6.34 -4.91 9.73
N VAL A 258 -5.73 -3.80 10.13
CA VAL A 258 -4.48 -3.31 9.55
C VAL A 258 -3.42 -3.29 10.64
N ILE A 259 -2.34 -4.04 10.40
CA ILE A 259 -1.16 -4.05 11.27
C ILE A 259 -0.30 -2.83 10.90
N SER A 260 0.20 -2.13 11.91
CA SER A 260 1.11 -1.00 11.70
C SER A 260 2.09 -0.89 12.85
N TRP A 261 3.34 -0.54 12.53
CA TRP A 261 4.42 -0.29 13.49
C TRP A 261 5.18 0.97 13.09
N ASN A 262 6.14 1.40 13.91
CA ASN A 262 7.01 2.52 13.56
C ASN A 262 7.93 2.10 12.38
N PRO A 263 7.92 2.81 11.22
CA PRO A 263 8.79 2.49 10.08
C PRO A 263 10.30 2.41 10.42
N GLU A 264 10.74 3.06 11.50
CA GLU A 264 12.13 3.01 11.97
C GLU A 264 12.55 1.63 12.47
N LEU A 265 11.59 0.78 12.88
CA LEU A 265 11.85 -0.58 13.35
C LEU A 265 12.07 -1.58 12.20
N GLY A 266 11.68 -1.21 10.98
CA GLY A 266 11.79 -2.09 9.81
C GLY A 266 10.77 -1.71 8.74
N LYS A 267 11.19 -1.78 7.47
CA LYS A 267 10.31 -1.46 6.34
C LYS A 267 9.29 -2.58 6.15
N GLY A 268 9.76 -3.81 6.03
CA GLY A 268 8.94 -5.01 5.97
C GLY A 268 8.70 -5.61 7.34
N VAL A 269 7.73 -6.52 7.41
CA VAL A 269 7.50 -7.32 8.62
C VAL A 269 8.65 -8.31 8.87
N ASP A 270 9.31 -8.78 7.81
CA ASP A 270 10.53 -9.57 7.91
C ASP A 270 11.67 -8.74 8.52
N ASP A 271 11.84 -7.48 8.10
CA ASP A 271 12.82 -6.57 8.71
C ASP A 271 12.50 -6.31 10.20
N LEU A 272 11.22 -6.11 10.54
CA LEU A 272 10.78 -5.90 11.93
C LEU A 272 11.17 -7.08 12.82
N ILE A 273 10.86 -8.31 12.37
CA ILE A 273 11.16 -9.54 13.11
C ILE A 273 12.66 -9.77 13.19
N ALA A 274 13.40 -9.55 12.10
CA ALA A 274 14.86 -9.73 12.09
C ALA A 274 15.59 -8.75 13.03
N ASN A 275 15.14 -7.48 13.08
CA ASN A 275 15.80 -6.45 13.87
C ASN A 275 15.39 -6.45 15.34
N HIS A 276 14.14 -6.81 15.65
CA HIS A 276 13.56 -6.61 16.98
C HIS A 276 12.89 -7.86 17.57
N GLY A 277 12.89 -8.98 16.85
CA GLY A 277 12.33 -10.25 17.29
C GLY A 277 10.82 -10.38 17.10
N GLN A 278 10.35 -11.63 17.19
CA GLN A 278 8.96 -12.01 16.98
C GLN A 278 7.98 -11.29 17.93
N GLY A 279 8.37 -11.09 19.20
CA GLY A 279 7.51 -10.48 20.22
C GLY A 279 7.03 -9.06 19.87
N VAL A 280 7.83 -8.28 19.12
CA VAL A 280 7.42 -6.93 18.67
C VAL A 280 6.36 -7.02 17.58
N PHE A 281 6.46 -8.01 16.68
CA PHE A 281 5.37 -8.27 15.74
C PHE A 281 4.12 -8.77 16.45
N ASP A 282 4.26 -9.63 17.47
CA ASP A 282 3.11 -10.14 18.24
C ASP A 282 2.32 -8.99 18.89
N GLU A 283 3.02 -7.98 19.42
CA GLU A 283 2.40 -6.76 19.93
C GLU A 283 1.72 -5.95 18.83
N ALA A 284 2.38 -5.74 17.68
CA ALA A 284 1.79 -5.04 16.54
C ALA A 284 0.53 -5.75 16.00
N TYR A 285 0.54 -7.08 15.97
CA TYR A 285 -0.57 -7.94 15.60
C TYR A 285 -1.74 -7.79 16.58
N LYS A 286 -1.46 -7.85 17.89
CA LYS A 286 -2.47 -7.67 18.95
C LYS A 286 -3.11 -6.28 18.90
N ASN A 287 -2.31 -5.26 18.60
CA ASN A 287 -2.73 -3.86 18.50
C ASN A 287 -3.28 -3.47 17.11
N ALA A 288 -3.46 -4.43 16.20
CA ALA A 288 -3.95 -4.16 14.86
C ALA A 288 -5.32 -3.48 14.88
N LEU A 289 -5.46 -2.43 14.07
CA LEU A 289 -6.67 -1.61 14.07
C LEU A 289 -7.71 -2.18 13.09
N PRO A 290 -8.98 -2.33 13.48
CA PRO A 290 -10.07 -2.55 12.54
C PRO A 290 -10.04 -1.53 11.39
N LEU A 291 -10.33 -1.97 10.16
CA LEU A 291 -10.19 -1.17 8.96
C LEU A 291 -10.87 0.21 9.06
N GLU A 292 -12.06 0.28 9.65
CA GLU A 292 -12.80 1.53 9.83
C GLU A 292 -12.11 2.48 10.83
N LEU A 293 -11.55 1.97 11.93
CA LEU A 293 -10.77 2.78 12.87
C LEU A 293 -9.44 3.23 12.28
N TRP A 294 -8.78 2.35 11.51
CA TRP A 294 -7.57 2.70 10.77
C TRP A 294 -7.83 3.81 9.74
N LYS A 295 -8.95 3.75 8.99
CA LYS A 295 -9.41 4.84 8.11
C LYS A 295 -9.64 6.12 8.91
N ALA A 296 -10.29 6.01 10.07
CA ALA A 296 -10.59 7.14 10.96
C ALA A 296 -9.32 7.87 11.44
N LYS A 297 -8.24 7.13 11.75
CA LYS A 297 -6.94 7.68 12.21
C LYS A 297 -6.29 8.63 11.21
N SER A 298 -6.60 8.52 9.91
CA SER A 298 -6.13 9.49 8.92
C SER A 298 -6.77 10.87 9.08
N PHE A 299 -7.99 10.93 9.63
CA PHE A 299 -8.70 12.18 9.91
C PHE A 299 -8.32 12.79 11.26
N SER A 300 -7.84 12.00 12.24
CA SER A 300 -7.39 12.55 13.52
C SER A 300 -6.07 13.34 13.41
N LYS A 301 -5.35 13.25 12.28
CA LYS A 301 -4.23 14.16 11.96
C LYS A 301 -4.67 15.61 11.69
N LEU A 302 -5.97 15.91 11.73
CA LEU A 302 -6.50 17.27 11.68
C LEU A 302 -6.28 18.06 13.00
N THR A 303 -5.86 17.41 14.08
CA THR A 303 -5.42 18.11 15.29
C THR A 303 -3.98 18.58 15.12
N TYR A 304 -3.82 19.72 14.44
CA TYR A 304 -2.53 20.39 14.37
C TYR A 304 -2.22 21.07 15.71
N PRO A 305 -0.95 21.05 16.17
CA PRO A 305 -0.55 21.87 17.31
C PRO A 305 -0.86 23.34 17.00
N VAL A 306 -1.40 24.06 17.98
CA VAL A 306 -1.76 25.47 17.79
C VAL A 306 -0.49 26.28 17.59
N ASN A 307 -0.28 26.82 16.38
CA ASN A 307 0.90 27.62 16.05
C ASN A 307 0.96 28.94 16.84
N LEU A 308 -0.20 29.56 17.06
CA LEU A 308 -0.31 30.83 17.78
C LEU A 308 -1.56 30.82 18.67
N ARG A 309 -1.37 31.13 19.96
CA ARG A 309 -2.47 31.43 20.88
C ARG A 309 -2.50 32.94 21.13
N VAL A 310 -3.61 33.57 20.78
CA VAL A 310 -3.84 35.01 21.04
C VAL A 310 -4.95 35.12 22.08
N ASN A 311 -4.71 35.89 23.13
CA ASN A 311 -5.73 36.25 24.13
C ASN A 311 -6.19 37.69 23.90
N SER A 312 -6.96 37.90 22.84
CA SER A 312 -7.53 39.21 22.52
C SER A 312 -9.02 39.06 22.16
N ARG A 313 -9.80 40.11 22.45
CA ARG A 313 -11.23 40.16 22.10
C ARG A 313 -11.44 40.20 20.58
N TYR A 314 -10.53 40.82 19.86
CA TYR A 314 -10.52 40.90 18.39
C TYR A 314 -9.14 40.52 17.87
N LEU A 315 -9.09 39.59 16.90
CA LEU A 315 -7.89 39.32 16.13
C LEU A 315 -7.60 40.52 15.22
N SER A 316 -6.36 41.01 15.25
CA SER A 316 -5.87 42.06 14.35
C SER A 316 -4.68 41.55 13.54
N GLU A 317 -4.41 42.18 12.40
CA GLU A 317 -3.25 41.86 11.54
C GLU A 317 -1.92 41.90 12.28
N GLN A 318 -1.77 42.78 13.26
CA GLN A 318 -0.55 42.90 14.07
C GLN A 318 -0.26 41.64 14.89
N HIS A 319 -1.30 40.96 15.38
CA HIS A 319 -1.15 39.68 16.10
C HIS A 319 -0.68 38.55 15.18
N ILE A 320 -1.06 38.62 13.89
CA ILE A 320 -0.72 37.62 12.88
C ILE A 320 0.72 37.85 12.39
N LEU A 321 1.05 39.08 12.01
CA LEU A 321 2.37 39.47 11.49
C LEU A 321 3.48 39.34 12.55
N GLY A 322 3.23 39.75 13.80
CA GLY A 322 4.22 39.65 14.89
C GLY A 322 4.64 38.21 15.22
N SER A 323 3.76 37.23 14.95
CA SER A 323 4.02 35.80 15.17
C SER A 323 4.76 35.12 14.01
N ILE A 324 4.70 35.70 12.81
CA ILE A 324 5.38 35.22 11.61
C ILE A 324 6.85 35.65 11.65
N SER A 325 7.12 36.90 12.07
CA SER A 325 8.48 37.45 12.17
C SER A 325 9.35 36.79 13.24
N SER A 326 8.76 36.10 14.21
CA SER A 326 9.48 35.43 15.31
C SER A 326 9.85 33.96 15.01
N ASN A 327 9.34 33.36 13.94
CA ASN A 327 9.55 31.93 13.63
C ASN A 327 10.27 31.63 12.30
N ASN A 328 10.69 32.63 11.52
CA ASN A 328 11.49 32.42 10.30
C ASN A 328 12.51 33.55 10.11
N LEU A 329 13.56 33.55 10.93
CA LEU A 329 14.79 34.28 10.61
C LEU A 329 15.63 33.37 9.71
N GLN A 330 15.45 33.52 8.40
CA GLN A 330 16.55 33.71 7.45
C GLN A 330 16.01 33.85 6.02
N LYS A 331 16.51 34.89 5.35
CA LYS A 331 16.18 35.42 4.02
C LYS A 331 14.91 36.25 3.95
N LEU A 332 15.09 37.56 4.09
CA LEU A 332 14.40 38.58 3.29
C LEU A 332 15.17 39.91 3.43
N ASP A 333 16.42 39.90 2.96
CA ASP A 333 17.01 41.15 2.49
C ASP A 333 16.42 41.39 1.09
N ASN A 334 15.65 42.47 0.96
CA ASN A 334 14.99 42.99 -0.25
C ASN A 334 13.66 42.34 -0.68
N LEU A 335 12.61 42.42 0.14
CA LEU A 335 11.26 42.62 -0.42
C LEU A 335 10.66 43.91 0.15
N ASP A 336 10.18 44.74 -0.76
CA ASP A 336 9.35 45.91 -0.48
C ASP A 336 8.18 45.54 0.45
N LEU A 337 8.25 46.09 1.65
CA LEU A 337 7.22 46.06 2.68
C LEU A 337 6.03 46.93 2.28
N ALA A 338 5.20 46.43 1.37
CA ALA A 338 3.90 47.00 1.06
C ALA A 338 2.85 45.89 0.84
N TYR A 339 2.18 45.51 1.94
CA TYR A 339 0.86 44.90 1.96
C TYR A 339 0.59 43.77 0.95
N SER A 340 1.36 42.68 0.97
CA SER A 340 0.96 41.45 0.25
C SER A 340 0.17 40.51 1.18
N THR A 341 -0.81 39.83 0.60
CA THR A 341 -1.54 38.67 1.13
C THR A 341 -0.63 37.44 1.26
N ASP A 342 0.67 37.63 1.53
CA ASP A 342 1.65 36.56 1.70
C ASP A 342 1.61 36.05 3.13
N PHE A 343 0.54 35.34 3.47
CA PHE A 343 0.65 34.35 4.52
C PHE A 343 1.69 33.31 4.07
N PRO A 344 2.75 33.02 4.86
CA PRO A 344 3.67 31.94 4.53
C PRO A 344 2.97 30.56 4.51
N ALA A 345 1.81 30.45 5.15
CA ALA A 345 1.00 29.25 5.24
C ALA A 345 -0.12 29.23 4.18
N LYS A 346 -0.22 28.14 3.42
CA LYS A 346 -1.30 27.92 2.43
C LYS A 346 -2.66 27.57 3.05
N LEU A 347 -2.69 27.21 4.34
CA LEU A 347 -3.90 26.87 5.08
C LEU A 347 -3.83 27.50 6.47
N VAL A 348 -4.84 28.30 6.82
CA VAL A 348 -4.93 28.98 8.12
C VAL A 348 -6.21 28.53 8.83
N GLY A 349 -6.05 27.93 10.02
CA GLY A 349 -7.16 27.53 10.88
C GLY A 349 -7.39 28.53 12.01
N ILE A 350 -8.59 29.10 12.11
CA ILE A 350 -8.95 30.03 13.19
C ILE A 350 -9.95 29.35 14.14
N LYS A 351 -9.56 29.16 15.40
CA LYS A 351 -10.41 28.58 16.45
C LYS A 351 -10.66 29.59 17.57
N SER A 352 -11.93 29.85 17.87
CA SER A 352 -12.37 30.65 19.02
C SER A 352 -13.86 30.40 19.33
N ALA A 353 -14.35 30.86 20.48
CA ALA A 353 -15.75 30.69 20.89
C ALA A 353 -16.75 31.42 19.96
N LYS A 354 -18.05 31.11 20.05
CA LYS A 354 -19.09 31.83 19.30
C LYS A 354 -19.11 33.30 19.73
N GLY A 355 -19.29 34.23 18.78
CA GLY A 355 -19.39 35.67 19.07
C GLY A 355 -18.08 36.44 19.24
N THR A 356 -16.91 35.79 19.09
CA THR A 356 -15.59 36.42 19.29
C THR A 356 -14.98 37.04 18.02
N GLY A 357 -15.81 37.53 17.09
CA GLY A 357 -15.35 38.32 15.95
C GLY A 357 -14.64 37.59 14.79
N LYS A 358 -14.59 36.26 14.73
CA LYS A 358 -13.97 35.50 13.61
C LYS A 358 -14.45 35.97 12.24
N THR A 359 -15.76 36.05 12.08
CA THR A 359 -16.38 36.44 10.80
C THR A 359 -16.09 37.89 10.46
N LYS A 360 -15.93 38.75 11.48
CA LYS A 360 -15.60 40.17 11.28
C LYS A 360 -14.18 40.35 10.74
N LEU A 361 -13.23 39.52 11.18
CA LEU A 361 -11.90 39.46 10.58
C LEU A 361 -11.96 38.99 9.11
N LEU A 362 -12.73 37.93 8.84
CA LEU A 362 -12.88 37.40 7.48
C LEU A 362 -13.50 38.41 6.51
N GLU A 363 -14.44 39.26 6.96
CA GLU A 363 -14.97 40.36 6.12
C GLU A 363 -13.86 41.22 5.53
N LYS A 364 -12.90 41.64 6.37
CA LYS A 364 -11.79 42.51 5.95
C LYS A 364 -10.91 41.80 4.92
N ILE A 365 -10.52 40.56 5.21
CA ILE A 365 -9.69 39.73 4.32
C ILE A 365 -10.36 39.53 2.96
N VAL A 366 -11.66 39.22 2.95
CA VAL A 366 -12.42 39.01 1.71
C VAL A 366 -12.55 40.31 0.94
N SER A 367 -12.85 41.43 1.60
CA SER A 367 -12.93 42.75 0.95
C SER A 367 -11.62 43.12 0.25
N GLU A 368 -10.48 42.87 0.88
CA GLU A 368 -9.16 43.14 0.30
C GLU A 368 -8.85 42.20 -0.88
N ALA A 369 -9.18 40.91 -0.75
CA ALA A 369 -9.02 39.93 -1.83
C ALA A 369 -9.87 40.32 -3.06
N VAL A 370 -11.13 40.73 -2.84
CA VAL A 370 -12.02 41.22 -3.90
C VAL A 370 -11.47 42.49 -4.53
N ALA A 371 -10.97 43.45 -3.75
CA ALA A 371 -10.34 44.67 -4.27
C ALA A 371 -9.09 44.39 -5.14
N ARG A 372 -8.44 43.24 -4.93
CA ARG A 372 -7.29 42.75 -5.72
C ARG A 372 -7.70 41.82 -6.86
N ASN A 373 -8.99 41.73 -7.20
CA ASN A 373 -9.52 40.78 -8.19
C ASN A 373 -9.17 39.30 -7.91
N GLN A 374 -8.98 38.92 -6.65
CA GLN A 374 -8.78 37.53 -6.27
C GLN A 374 -10.12 36.81 -6.15
N LYS A 375 -10.18 35.57 -6.67
CA LYS A 375 -11.39 34.73 -6.54
C LYS A 375 -11.50 34.22 -5.11
N VAL A 376 -12.63 34.49 -4.47
CA VAL A 376 -12.96 34.01 -3.12
C VAL A 376 -14.12 33.03 -3.19
N LEU A 377 -13.97 31.88 -2.51
CA LEU A 377 -15.01 30.86 -2.42
C LEU A 377 -15.36 30.61 -0.95
N VAL A 378 -16.65 30.72 -0.60
CA VAL A 378 -17.18 30.37 0.71
C VAL A 378 -17.70 28.94 0.67
N ILE A 379 -17.15 28.05 1.49
CA ILE A 379 -17.50 26.63 1.52
C ILE A 379 -18.15 26.30 2.87
N GLY A 380 -19.29 25.62 2.85
CA GLY A 380 -19.95 25.12 4.05
C GLY A 380 -21.09 24.14 3.73
N HIS A 381 -21.46 23.32 4.72
CA HIS A 381 -22.54 22.32 4.56
C HIS A 381 -23.94 22.86 4.92
N ARG A 382 -24.02 24.01 5.60
CA ARG A 382 -25.28 24.62 6.03
C ARG A 382 -25.66 25.74 5.08
N VAL A 383 -26.70 25.52 4.28
CA VAL A 383 -27.14 26.46 3.23
C VAL A 383 -27.35 27.87 3.77
N GLN A 384 -28.18 28.04 4.80
CA GLN A 384 -28.50 29.35 5.39
C GLN A 384 -27.25 30.09 5.90
N LEU A 385 -26.33 29.37 6.55
CA LEU A 385 -25.10 29.97 7.07
C LEU A 385 -24.19 30.45 5.92
N VAL A 386 -24.07 29.67 4.85
CA VAL A 386 -23.25 30.07 3.70
C VAL A 386 -23.88 31.26 2.98
N GLN A 387 -25.20 31.30 2.84
CA GLN A 387 -25.92 32.45 2.27
C GLN A 387 -25.68 33.73 3.07
N GLU A 388 -25.84 33.70 4.39
CA GLU A 388 -25.54 34.85 5.26
C GLU A 388 -24.07 35.29 5.14
N LEU A 389 -23.13 34.35 5.07
CA LEU A 389 -21.70 34.66 4.91
C LEU A 389 -21.42 35.29 3.55
N CYS A 390 -21.98 34.77 2.46
CA CYS A 390 -21.86 35.36 1.13
C CYS A 390 -22.38 36.80 1.10
N GLN A 391 -23.60 37.03 1.63
CA GLN A 391 -24.19 38.37 1.74
C GLN A 391 -23.28 39.31 2.55
N ARG A 392 -22.80 38.84 3.71
CA ARG A 392 -21.92 39.59 4.60
C ARG A 392 -20.56 39.92 3.98
N PHE A 393 -20.07 39.08 3.07
CA PHE A 393 -18.81 39.27 2.36
C PHE A 393 -18.97 39.98 1.01
N GLY A 394 -20.19 40.33 0.60
CA GLY A 394 -20.44 40.91 -0.72
C GLY A 394 -20.17 39.95 -1.89
N LEU A 395 -20.24 38.63 -1.63
CA LEU A 395 -20.01 37.59 -2.62
C LEU A 395 -21.34 37.01 -3.11
N LYS A 396 -21.40 36.62 -4.38
CA LYS A 396 -22.55 35.88 -4.91
C LYS A 396 -22.60 34.47 -4.33
N TYR A 397 -23.78 34.05 -3.88
CA TYR A 397 -24.02 32.65 -3.52
C TYR A 397 -24.15 31.78 -4.78
N ILE A 398 -23.90 30.47 -4.70
CA ILE A 398 -23.82 29.60 -5.89
C ILE A 398 -25.06 29.66 -6.80
N THR A 399 -26.26 29.81 -6.24
CA THR A 399 -27.51 29.92 -7.00
C THR A 399 -27.70 31.28 -7.69
N GLU A 400 -26.85 32.27 -7.39
CA GLU A 400 -26.86 33.62 -7.97
C GLU A 400 -25.85 33.77 -9.12
N VAL A 401 -25.03 32.74 -9.35
CA VAL A 401 -24.02 32.73 -10.42
C VAL A 401 -24.62 32.28 -11.76
N ASP A 402 -25.71 31.53 -11.76
CA ASP A 402 -26.36 30.94 -12.96
C ASP A 402 -27.41 31.83 -13.67
N LYS A 403 -27.23 33.15 -13.70
CA LYS A 403 -28.07 34.05 -14.51
C LYS A 403 -27.24 34.91 -15.46
N ASN A 404 -26.64 34.28 -16.48
CA ASN A 404 -26.52 34.76 -17.88
C ASN A 404 -25.43 34.00 -18.66
N PRO A 405 -25.80 33.44 -19.84
CA PRO A 405 -25.02 33.68 -21.03
C PRO A 405 -25.93 34.36 -22.07
N ILE A 406 -25.98 35.69 -22.05
CA ILE A 406 -26.36 36.43 -23.27
C ILE A 406 -25.08 36.55 -24.07
N ILE A 407 -24.86 35.57 -24.94
CA ILE A 407 -23.98 35.72 -26.10
C ILE A 407 -24.87 36.41 -27.13
N ASN A 408 -24.68 37.72 -27.32
CA ASN A 408 -25.13 38.38 -28.53
C ASN A 408 -24.23 37.90 -29.67
N TYR A 409 -24.87 37.48 -30.76
CA TYR A 409 -24.28 36.93 -31.99
C TYR A 409 -23.14 37.77 -32.56
#